data_AF-A0A535HQF9-F1
#
_entry.id   AF-A0A535HQF9-F1
#
_cell.length_a   1.000
_cell.length_b   1.000
_cell.length_c   1.000
_cell.angle_alpha   90.00
_cell.angle_beta   90.00
_cell.angle_gamma   90.00
#
_symmetry.space_group_name_H-M   'P 1'
#
loop_
_entity.id
_entity.type
_entity.pdbx_description
1 polymer ?
#
loop_
_entity_poly.entity_id
_entity_poly.type
_entity_poly.pdbx_seq_one_letter_code
_entity_poly.pdbx_strand_id
1 'polypeptide(L)'
;MCLRTETHEREGADRPVLDASHLAALHELGPAHLRNLIPRFIDDAAGRIVRLREALERGQSDEIASLAHSLKGSSGTFGASVLAETCSYLEAAALESAVSS
;
A
#
# COMPACT_ATOMS: atom_id res chain seq x y z
N MET A 1 17.54 -2.07 32.59
CA MET A 1 17.41 -2.75 31.28
C MET A 1 16.39 -1.96 30.47
N CYS A 2 16.87 -0.97 29.72
CA CYS A 2 16.01 -0.05 28.98
C CYS A 2 15.83 -0.63 27.58
N LEU A 3 14.68 -1.24 27.30
CA LEU A 3 14.31 -1.66 25.95
C LEU A 3 14.00 -0.38 25.17
N ARG A 4 14.91 0.01 24.28
CA ARG A 4 14.69 1.05 23.29
C ARG A 4 13.63 0.54 22.32
N THR A 5 12.38 0.90 22.56
CA THR A 5 11.37 0.89 21.49
C THR A 5 11.74 2.05 20.57
N GLU A 6 12.53 1.75 19.55
CA GLU A 6 12.75 2.64 18.41
C GLU A 6 11.44 2.70 17.62
N THR A 7 10.49 3.49 18.14
CA THR A 7 9.40 4.04 17.33
C THR A 7 10.08 4.76 16.18
N HIS A 8 9.94 4.24 14.95
CA HIS A 8 10.36 4.93 13.73
C HIS A 8 9.75 6.34 13.75
N GLU A 9 10.58 7.31 14.12
CA GLU A 9 10.23 8.72 14.15
C GLU A 9 9.92 9.18 12.72
N ARG A 10 8.96 10.09 12.61
CA ARG A 10 8.27 10.46 11.37
C ARG A 10 9.16 11.24 10.40
N GLU A 11 10.09 10.60 9.72
CA GLU A 11 10.78 11.16 8.56
C GLU A 11 9.93 10.93 7.29
N GLY A 12 8.85 11.70 7.18
CA GLY A 12 7.97 11.65 6.00
C GLY A 12 6.96 12.79 5.91
N ALA A 13 7.08 13.82 6.75
CA ALA A 13 6.05 14.86 6.88
C ALA A 13 5.98 15.85 5.71
N ASP A 14 6.95 15.83 4.79
CA ASP A 14 7.03 16.80 3.68
C ASP A 14 6.86 16.18 2.28
N ARG A 15 6.80 14.85 2.17
CA ARG A 15 6.50 14.19 0.88
C ARG A 15 4.99 14.09 0.71
N PRO A 16 4.42 14.61 -0.38
CA PRO A 16 2.98 14.48 -0.62
C PRO A 16 2.63 12.99 -0.75
N VAL A 17 1.64 12.55 0.03
CA VAL A 17 1.15 11.16 0.05
C VAL A 17 0.51 10.78 -1.29
N LEU A 18 0.00 11.78 -2.03
CA LEU A 18 -0.58 11.64 -3.36
C LEU A 18 0.18 12.50 -4.37
N ASP A 19 0.51 11.90 -5.51
CA ASP A 19 1.13 12.62 -6.63
C ASP A 19 0.08 13.49 -7.36
N ALA A 20 0.39 14.79 -7.47
CA ALA A 20 -0.51 15.77 -8.06
C ALA A 20 -0.73 15.55 -9.58
N SER A 21 0.26 15.00 -10.29
CA SER A 21 0.15 14.73 -11.74
C SER A 21 -0.77 13.53 -11.99
N HIS A 22 -0.70 12.49 -11.15
CA HIS A 22 -1.66 11.38 -11.19
C HIS A 22 -3.08 11.82 -10.83
N LEU A 23 -3.24 12.69 -9.82
CA LEU A 23 -4.55 13.25 -9.50
C LEU A 23 -5.12 14.11 -10.63
N ALA A 24 -4.28 14.88 -11.33
CA ALA A 24 -4.70 15.63 -12.50
C ALA A 24 -5.16 14.71 -13.64
N ALA A 25 -4.43 13.61 -13.91
CA ALA A 25 -4.85 12.61 -14.89
C ALA A 25 -6.19 11.94 -14.52
N LEU A 26 -6.42 11.68 -13.23
CA LEU A 26 -7.68 11.17 -12.72
C LEU A 26 -8.82 12.19 -12.85
N HIS A 27 -8.54 13.49 -12.70
CA HIS A 27 -9.51 14.58 -12.92
C HIS A 27 -10.07 14.61 -14.34
N GLU A 28 -9.30 14.21 -15.35
CA GLU A 28 -9.76 14.12 -16.74
C GLU A 28 -10.91 13.10 -16.95
N LEU A 29 -11.10 12.14 -16.04
CA LEU A 29 -12.24 11.20 -16.07
C LEU A 29 -13.58 11.88 -15.75
N GLY A 30 -13.53 13.09 -15.18
CA GLY A 30 -14.69 13.87 -14.79
C GLY A 30 -15.22 13.53 -13.38
N PRO A 31 -15.92 14.50 -12.75
CA PRO A 31 -16.28 14.44 -11.33
C PRO A 31 -17.25 13.31 -10.98
N ALA A 32 -18.09 12.86 -11.92
CA ALA A 32 -19.02 11.75 -11.70
C ALA A 32 -18.31 10.40 -11.58
N HIS A 33 -17.27 10.16 -12.40
CA HIS A 33 -16.47 8.94 -12.31
C HIS A 33 -15.64 8.92 -11.02
N LEU A 34 -15.01 10.04 -10.67
CA LEU A 34 -14.23 10.15 -9.44
C LEU A 34 -15.04 9.92 -8.17
N ARG A 35 -16.27 10.45 -8.12
CA ARG A 35 -17.18 10.22 -6.98
C ARG A 35 -17.46 8.75 -6.73
N ASN A 36 -17.37 7.91 -7.75
CA ASN A 36 -17.55 6.47 -7.63
C ASN A 36 -16.22 5.71 -7.44
N LEU A 37 -15.15 6.20 -8.07
CA LEU A 37 -13.86 5.50 -8.10
C LEU A 37 -13.10 5.64 -6.77
N ILE A 38 -13.05 6.85 -6.21
CA ILE A 38 -12.28 7.12 -4.97
C ILE A 38 -12.81 6.30 -3.78
N PRO A 39 -14.13 6.28 -3.47
CA PRO A 39 -14.63 5.50 -2.34
C PRO A 39 -14.39 4.00 -2.49
N ARG A 40 -14.52 3.46 -3.72
CA ARG A 40 -14.23 2.04 -4.00
C ARG A 40 -12.78 1.70 -3.76
N PHE A 41 -11.86 2.56 -4.18
CA PHE A 41 -10.45 2.37 -3.89
C PHE A 41 -10.16 2.39 -2.39
N ILE A 42 -10.74 3.35 -1.66
CA ILE A 42 -10.55 3.44 -0.20
C ILE A 42 -11.05 2.18 0.50
N ASP A 43 -12.25 1.71 0.15
CA ASP A 43 -12.86 0.51 0.74
C ASP A 43 -12.04 -0.76 0.44
N ASP A 44 -11.67 -0.95 -0.83
CA ASP A 44 -10.85 -2.09 -1.27
C ASP A 44 -9.44 -2.06 -0.65
N ALA A 45 -8.79 -0.90 -0.62
CA ALA A 45 -7.48 -0.73 0.01
C ALA A 45 -7.53 -1.03 1.51
N ALA A 46 -8.54 -0.53 2.23
CA ALA A 46 -8.72 -0.80 3.64
C ALA A 46 -8.92 -2.30 3.92
N GLY A 47 -9.78 -2.96 3.14
CA GLY A 47 -10.00 -4.40 3.25
C GLY A 47 -8.73 -5.23 3.00
N ARG A 48 -7.93 -4.84 2.00
CA ARG A 48 -6.64 -5.49 1.70
C ARG A 48 -5.60 -5.27 2.80
N ILE A 49 -5.54 -4.08 3.39
CA ILE A 49 -4.62 -3.78 4.49
C ILE A 49 -4.95 -4.65 5.72
N VAL A 50 -6.23 -4.85 6.02
CA VAL A 50 -6.65 -5.74 7.12
C VAL A 50 -6.16 -7.17 6.86
N ARG A 51 -6.46 -7.73 5.67
CA ARG A 51 -6.01 -9.08 5.30
C ARG A 51 -4.49 -9.21 5.26
N LEU A 52 -3.79 -8.18 4.81
CA LEU A 52 -2.33 -8.16 4.76
C LEU A 52 -1.74 -8.27 6.17
N ARG A 53 -2.34 -7.60 7.15
CA ARG A 53 -1.95 -7.72 8.56
C ARG A 53 -2.19 -9.12 9.10
N GLU A 54 -3.34 -9.70 8.81
CA GLU A 54 -3.67 -11.08 9.22
C GLU A 54 -2.70 -12.10 8.60
N ALA A 55 -2.36 -11.95 7.32
CA ALA A 55 -1.40 -12.82 6.62
C ALA A 55 0.02 -12.67 7.20
N LEU A 56 0.42 -11.46 7.59
CA LEU A 56 1.69 -11.20 8.30
C LEU A 56 1.73 -11.92 9.66
N GLU A 57 0.65 -11.86 10.44
CA GLU A 57 0.55 -12.57 11.73
C GLU A 57 0.62 -14.10 11.58
N ARG A 58 0.15 -14.62 10.45
CA ARG A 58 0.10 -16.05 10.14
C ARG A 58 1.33 -16.56 9.38
N GLY A 59 2.24 -15.67 8.96
CA GLY A 59 3.43 -16.03 8.18
C GLY A 59 3.11 -16.56 6.78
N GLN A 60 2.01 -16.14 6.16
CA GLN A 60 1.56 -16.64 4.87
C GLN A 60 2.21 -15.87 3.72
N SER A 61 3.48 -16.15 3.42
CA SER A 61 4.30 -15.41 2.43
C SER A 61 3.64 -15.23 1.06
N ASP A 62 2.99 -16.27 0.51
CA ASP A 62 2.30 -16.18 -0.79
C ASP A 62 1.12 -15.19 -0.76
N GLU A 63 0.35 -15.20 0.32
CA GLU A 63 -0.79 -14.30 0.51
C GLU A 63 -0.32 -12.86 0.72
N ILE A 64 0.75 -12.66 1.49
CA ILE A 64 1.40 -11.36 1.69
C ILE A 64 1.86 -10.79 0.34
N ALA A 65 2.57 -11.59 -0.48
CA ALA A 65 3.04 -11.16 -1.78
C ALA A 65 1.88 -10.77 -2.72
N SER A 66 0.83 -11.58 -2.77
CA SER A 66 -0.35 -11.32 -3.62
C SER A 66 -1.11 -10.05 -3.21
N LEU A 67 -1.34 -9.87 -1.90
CA LEU A 67 -2.03 -8.69 -1.36
C LEU A 67 -1.19 -7.42 -1.56
N ALA A 68 0.12 -7.50 -1.32
CA ALA A 68 1.04 -6.40 -1.53
C ALA A 68 1.13 -6.01 -3.02
N HIS A 69 1.22 -6.98 -3.94
CA HIS A 69 1.20 -6.73 -5.38
C HIS A 69 -0.07 -5.98 -5.81
N SER A 70 -1.22 -6.46 -5.36
CA SER A 70 -2.53 -5.89 -5.71
C SER A 70 -2.71 -4.47 -5.14
N LEU A 71 -2.27 -4.25 -3.90
CA LEU A 71 -2.32 -2.94 -3.24
C LEU A 71 -1.33 -1.95 -3.86
N LYS A 72 -0.14 -2.42 -4.29
CA LYS A 72 0.83 -1.63 -5.05
C LYS A 72 0.24 -1.10 -6.35
N GLY A 73 -0.35 -1.97 -7.17
CA GLY A 73 -0.90 -1.60 -8.47
C GLY A 73 -2.02 -0.57 -8.36
N SER A 74 -2.98 -0.83 -7.47
CA SER A 74 -4.08 0.10 -7.20
C SER A 74 -3.57 1.44 -6.64
N SER A 75 -2.67 1.43 -5.65
CA SER A 75 -2.08 2.65 -5.09
C SER A 75 -1.33 3.49 -6.13
N GLY A 76 -0.62 2.84 -7.06
CA GLY A 76 0.06 3.51 -8.17
C GLY A 76 -0.91 4.27 -9.07
N THR A 77 -2.07 3.71 -9.38
CA THR A 77 -3.12 4.37 -10.17
C THR A 77 -3.62 5.67 -9.53
N PHE A 78 -3.70 5.73 -8.20
CA PHE A 78 -4.14 6.93 -7.47
C PHE A 78 -3.00 7.88 -7.11
N GLY A 79 -1.77 7.57 -7.52
CA GLY A 79 -0.59 8.36 -7.15
C GLY A 79 -0.22 8.25 -5.68
N ALA A 80 -0.72 7.24 -4.97
CA ALA A 80 -0.37 6.94 -3.58
C ALA A 80 1.03 6.30 -3.50
N SER A 81 2.05 7.03 -3.94
CA SER A 81 3.40 6.53 -4.20
C SER A 81 4.07 5.94 -2.95
N VAL A 82 3.84 6.54 -1.78
CA VAL A 82 4.38 6.03 -0.51
C VAL A 82 3.79 4.65 -0.17
N LEU A 83 2.48 4.46 -0.40
CA LEU A 83 1.82 3.19 -0.17
C LEU A 83 2.27 2.15 -1.19
N ALA A 84 2.39 2.54 -2.46
CA ALA A 84 2.89 1.67 -3.53
C ALA A 84 4.33 1.19 -3.26
N GLU A 85 5.20 2.09 -2.83
CA GLU A 85 6.60 1.80 -2.46
C GLU A 85 6.67 0.83 -1.27
N THR A 86 5.87 1.08 -0.23
CA THR A 86 5.78 0.20 0.94
C THR A 86 5.32 -1.21 0.55
N CYS A 87 4.29 -1.30 -0.31
CA CYS A 87 3.80 -2.58 -0.81
C CYS A 87 4.84 -3.30 -1.68
N SER A 88 5.64 -2.56 -2.45
CA SER A 88 6.74 -3.14 -3.23
C SER A 88 7.80 -3.78 -2.34
N TYR A 89 8.13 -3.16 -1.20
CA TYR A 89 9.05 -3.74 -0.21
C TYR A 89 8.49 -5.01 0.42
N LEU A 90 7.21 -4.98 0.81
CA LEU A 90 6.54 -6.14 1.41
C LEU A 90 6.45 -7.33 0.43
N GLU A 91 6.11 -7.05 -0.82
CA GLU A 91 6.06 -8.07 -1.89
C GLU A 91 7.43 -8.74 -2.07
N ALA A 92 8.50 -7.94 -2.19
CA ALA A 92 9.86 -8.47 -2.37
C ALA A 92 10.31 -9.33 -1.18
N ALA A 93 10.10 -8.85 0.05
CA ALA A 93 10.48 -9.58 1.26
C ALA A 93 9.71 -10.91 1.43
N ALA A 94 8.43 -10.93 1.06
CA ALA A 94 7.60 -12.13 1.11
C ALA A 94 8.04 -13.17 0.07
N LEU A 95 8.36 -12.73 -1.16
CA LEU A 95 8.88 -13.60 -2.21
C LEU A 95 10.24 -14.21 -1.85
N GLU A 96 11.15 -13.44 -1.23
CA GLU A 96 12.43 -13.96 -0.76
C GLU A 96 12.24 -15.05 0.31
N SER A 97 11.29 -14.84 1.23
CA SER A 97 10.96 -15.81 2.28
C SER A 97 10.35 -17.09 1.73
N ALA A 98 9.60 -17.03 0.64
CA ALA A 98 8.99 -18.20 -0.01
C ALA A 98 10.02 -19.07 -0.74
N VAL A 99 11.13 -18.49 -1.24
CA VAL A 99 12.20 -19.22 -1.95
C VAL A 99 13.14 -19.96 -0.99
N SER A 100 13.13 -19.61 0.31
CA SER A 100 13.99 -20.23 1.33
C SER A 100 13.32 -21.37 2.13
N SER A 101 12.13 -21.85 1.73
CA SER A 101 11.42 -22.98 2.35
C SER A 101 11.46 -24.27 1.53
#